data_AF-A0A7U3ZMC0-F1
#
_entry.id   AF-A0A7U3ZMC0-F1
#
_cell.length_a   1.000
_cell.length_b   1.000
_cell.length_c   1.000
_cell.angle_alpha   90.00
_cell.angle_beta   90.00
_cell.angle_gamma   90.00
#
_symmetry.space_group_name_H-M   'P 1'
#
loop_
_entity.id
_entity.type
_entity.pdbx_description
1 polymer ?
#
loop_
_entity_poly.entity_id
_entity_poly.type
_entity_poly.pdbx_seq_one_letter_code
_entity_poly.pdbx_strand_id
1 'polypeptide(L)'
;MKKVLSAFIITLVFVGTSCRTLTSTTYIKAQDSFILGNNEHGSYSVKLKNRSANEVQLWKAPIGGGQHSPVTVKPNETVKTNVDKNTALRIENKSNEQVAVELLVKGDTGLSMGYKN
;
A
#
# COMPACT_ATOMS: atom_id res chain seq x y z
N MET A 1 26.93 50.50 -7.42
CA MET A 1 27.06 49.18 -6.77
C MET A 1 25.67 48.77 -6.30
N LYS A 2 25.11 47.71 -6.89
CA LYS A 2 23.71 47.28 -6.72
C LYS A 2 23.60 46.50 -5.41
N LYS A 3 22.69 46.88 -4.50
CA LYS A 3 22.30 46.07 -3.35
C LYS A 3 20.82 45.72 -3.52
N VAL A 4 20.56 44.54 -4.06
CA VAL A 4 19.21 43.99 -4.18
C VAL A 4 19.00 43.15 -2.93
N LEU A 5 18.14 43.62 -2.02
CA LEU A 5 17.71 42.82 -0.87
C LEU A 5 16.73 41.76 -1.39
N SER A 6 17.20 40.53 -1.58
CA SER A 6 16.35 39.38 -1.87
C SER A 6 15.69 38.90 -0.57
N ALA A 7 14.42 39.23 -0.38
CA ALA A 7 13.59 38.61 0.65
C ALA A 7 13.20 37.20 0.19
N PHE A 8 13.68 36.18 0.91
CA PHE A 8 13.30 34.78 0.72
C PHE A 8 11.89 34.57 1.28
N ILE A 9 10.88 34.48 0.39
CA ILE A 9 9.53 34.10 0.76
C ILE A 9 9.53 32.57 0.97
N ILE A 10 9.61 32.13 2.22
CA ILE A 10 9.38 30.73 2.60
C ILE A 10 7.87 30.49 2.53
N THR A 11 7.38 30.02 1.39
CA THR A 11 6.00 29.56 1.25
C THR A 11 5.87 28.20 1.92
N LEU A 12 5.36 28.18 3.15
CA LEU A 12 5.05 26.96 3.89
C LEU A 12 3.80 26.33 3.25
N VAL A 13 4.00 25.41 2.30
CA VAL A 13 2.91 24.67 1.66
C VAL A 13 2.38 23.65 2.69
N PHE A 14 1.35 24.04 3.42
CA PHE A 14 0.51 23.10 4.16
C PHE A 14 -0.31 22.31 3.14
N VAL A 15 0.23 21.18 2.68
CA VAL A 15 -0.55 20.21 1.91
C VAL A 15 -1.54 19.57 2.88
N GLY A 16 -2.78 20.08 2.87
CA GLY A 16 -3.88 19.50 3.62
C GLY A 16 -4.04 18.04 3.22
N THR A 17 -3.70 17.13 4.12
CA THR A 17 -3.98 15.71 3.99
C THR A 17 -5.48 15.52 4.16
N SER A 18 -6.25 15.72 3.08
CA SER A 18 -7.63 15.23 3.04
C SER A 18 -7.56 13.74 3.36
N CYS A 19 -8.20 13.30 4.44
CA CYS A 19 -8.24 11.89 4.82
C CYS A 19 -9.02 11.14 3.74
N ARG A 20 -8.30 10.55 2.79
CA ARG A 20 -8.88 9.87 1.63
C ARG A 20 -9.05 8.40 1.97
N THR A 21 -10.15 7.85 1.49
CA THR A 21 -10.43 6.42 1.55
C THR A 21 -10.50 5.89 0.13
N LEU A 22 -9.86 4.76 -0.12
CA LEU A 22 -9.92 4.04 -1.39
C LEU A 22 -10.47 2.65 -1.13
N THR A 23 -11.47 2.25 -1.91
CA THR A 23 -12.03 0.89 -1.87
C THR A 23 -11.79 0.24 -3.23
N SER A 24 -11.28 -0.99 -3.24
CA SER A 24 -10.99 -1.71 -4.48
C SER A 24 -11.19 -3.21 -4.29
N THR A 25 -11.62 -3.91 -5.34
CA THR A 25 -11.47 -5.36 -5.44
C THR A 25 -10.32 -5.65 -6.39
N THR A 26 -9.30 -6.35 -5.89
CA THR A 26 -8.10 -6.67 -6.65
C THR A 26 -8.06 -8.16 -6.93
N TYR A 27 -7.84 -8.51 -8.20
CA TYR A 27 -7.67 -9.88 -8.64
C TYR A 27 -6.19 -10.17 -8.83
N ILE A 28 -5.71 -11.30 -8.33
CA ILE A 28 -4.29 -11.68 -8.38
C ILE A 28 -4.20 -13.05 -9.02
N LYS A 29 -3.46 -13.14 -10.13
CA LYS A 29 -3.29 -14.40 -10.87
C LYS A 29 -2.62 -15.46 -10.00
N ALA A 30 -2.72 -16.72 -10.43
CA ALA A 30 -1.98 -17.81 -9.84
C ALA A 30 -0.47 -17.48 -9.82
N GLN A 31 0.20 -17.80 -8.72
CA GLN A 31 1.64 -17.58 -8.55
C GLN A 31 2.10 -16.12 -8.77
N ASP A 32 1.25 -15.14 -8.50
CA ASP A 32 1.54 -13.71 -8.70
C ASP A 32 1.31 -12.93 -7.40
N SER A 33 1.79 -11.68 -7.36
CA SER A 33 1.64 -10.79 -6.22
C SER A 33 1.13 -9.42 -6.64
N PHE A 34 0.22 -8.86 -5.85
CA PHE A 34 -0.14 -7.45 -5.96
C PHE A 34 0.66 -6.61 -4.98
N ILE A 35 1.20 -5.49 -5.45
CA ILE A 35 2.02 -4.56 -4.67
C ILE A 35 1.30 -3.22 -4.60
N LEU A 36 1.08 -2.73 -3.37
CA LEU A 36 0.50 -1.43 -3.08
C LEU A 36 1.53 -0.55 -2.36
N GLY A 37 1.77 0.66 -2.87
CA GLY A 37 2.68 1.63 -2.25
C GLY A 37 4.16 1.33 -2.48
N ASN A 38 4.56 0.92 -3.70
CA ASN A 38 5.98 0.80 -4.06
C ASN A 38 6.52 2.12 -4.66
N ASN A 39 6.30 3.21 -3.95
CA ASN A 39 6.75 4.58 -4.25
C ASN A 39 6.91 5.36 -2.95
N GLU A 40 7.52 6.53 -2.94
CA GLU A 40 7.54 7.35 -1.73
C GLU A 40 6.12 7.80 -1.36
N HIS A 41 5.73 7.56 -0.10
CA HIS A 41 4.39 7.86 0.43
C HIS A 41 4.41 7.92 1.97
N GLY A 42 3.41 8.58 2.56
CA GLY A 42 3.10 8.60 4.00
C GLY A 42 2.54 7.27 4.52
N SER A 43 2.31 7.14 5.82
CA SER A 43 1.68 5.93 6.37
C SER A 43 0.22 5.77 5.93
N TYR A 44 -0.24 4.53 5.87
CA TYR A 44 -1.62 4.20 5.56
C TYR A 44 -2.06 2.94 6.31
N SER A 45 -3.36 2.67 6.29
CA SER A 45 -3.95 1.46 6.87
C SER A 45 -4.79 0.76 5.81
N VAL A 46 -4.78 -0.58 5.86
CA VAL A 46 -5.56 -1.41 4.95
C VAL A 46 -6.41 -2.37 5.75
N LYS A 47 -7.71 -2.38 5.47
CA LYS A 47 -8.58 -3.51 5.79
C LYS A 47 -8.67 -4.38 4.55
N LEU A 48 -8.15 -5.60 4.63
CA LEU A 48 -8.13 -6.57 3.56
C LEU A 48 -9.10 -7.69 3.90
N LYS A 49 -10.01 -8.02 2.98
CA LYS A 49 -10.85 -9.22 3.07
C LYS A 49 -10.52 -10.18 1.94
N ASN A 50 -10.18 -11.41 2.29
CA ASN A 50 -9.97 -12.47 1.31
C ASN A 50 -11.33 -12.98 0.81
N ARG A 51 -11.59 -12.87 -0.51
CA ARG A 51 -12.83 -13.31 -1.16
C ARG A 51 -12.67 -14.61 -1.96
N SER A 52 -11.48 -15.20 -1.97
CA SER A 52 -11.24 -16.47 -2.66
C SER A 52 -11.34 -17.66 -1.70
N ALA A 53 -11.31 -18.86 -2.29
CA ALA A 53 -11.22 -20.13 -1.57
C ALA A 53 -9.78 -20.50 -1.16
N ASN A 54 -8.78 -19.75 -1.63
CA ASN A 54 -7.36 -19.98 -1.35
C ASN A 54 -6.82 -18.93 -0.39
N GLU A 55 -5.83 -19.28 0.44
CA GLU A 55 -5.16 -18.31 1.30
C GLU A 55 -4.30 -17.33 0.51
N VAL A 56 -4.10 -16.14 1.08
CA VAL A 56 -3.14 -15.14 0.57
C VAL A 56 -2.16 -14.77 1.66
N GLN A 57 -0.94 -14.42 1.29
CA GLN A 57 0.09 -13.97 2.24
C GLN A 57 0.28 -12.47 2.15
N LEU A 58 0.22 -11.80 3.29
CA LEU A 58 0.36 -10.36 3.39
C LEU A 58 1.74 -10.02 3.96
N TRP A 59 2.55 -9.33 3.17
CA TRP A 59 3.90 -8.92 3.52
C TRP A 59 3.99 -7.40 3.59
N LYS A 60 4.73 -6.90 4.59
CA LYS A 60 5.19 -5.51 4.62
C LYS A 60 6.64 -5.47 4.18
N ALA A 61 6.91 -4.77 3.09
CA ALA A 61 8.22 -4.69 2.45
C ALA A 61 8.66 -3.22 2.36
N PRO A 62 9.54 -2.75 3.27
CA PRO A 62 10.11 -1.41 3.17
C PRO A 62 10.78 -1.19 1.82
N ILE A 63 10.57 -0.02 1.20
CA ILE A 63 11.12 0.30 -0.12
C ILE A 63 12.66 0.35 -0.08
N GLY A 64 13.24 0.67 1.09
CA GLY A 64 14.68 0.61 1.35
C GLY A 64 15.27 -0.79 1.49
N GLY A 65 14.46 -1.85 1.39
CA GLY A 65 14.89 -3.24 1.50
C GLY A 65 14.45 -3.93 2.80
N GLY A 66 14.55 -5.26 2.80
CA GLY A 66 14.04 -6.10 3.89
C GLY A 66 12.54 -6.41 3.76
N GLN A 67 12.06 -7.36 4.58
CA GLN A 67 10.65 -7.74 4.65
C GLN A 67 10.32 -8.17 6.07
N HIS A 68 9.11 -7.84 6.53
CA HIS A 68 8.59 -8.35 7.79
C HIS A 68 8.02 -9.76 7.58
N SER A 69 7.86 -10.53 8.65
CA SER A 69 7.19 -11.83 8.59
C SER A 69 5.78 -11.71 7.99
N PRO A 70 5.34 -12.69 7.19
CA PRO A 70 4.04 -12.65 6.55
C PRO A 70 2.91 -12.88 7.54
N VAL A 71 1.74 -12.37 7.19
CA VAL A 71 0.46 -12.76 7.80
C VAL A 71 -0.33 -13.55 6.76
N THR A 72 -0.66 -14.80 7.07
CA THR A 72 -1.58 -15.60 6.24
C THR A 72 -3.01 -15.14 6.49
N VAL A 73 -3.76 -14.91 5.40
CA VAL A 73 -5.18 -14.53 5.45
C VAL A 73 -6.01 -15.63 4.80
N LYS A 74 -6.76 -16.35 5.62
CA LYS A 74 -7.59 -17.49 5.21
C LYS A 74 -8.78 -17.06 4.36
N PRO A 75 -9.43 -18.00 3.65
CA PRO A 75 -10.68 -17.74 2.92
C PRO A 75 -11.73 -17.04 3.79
N ASN A 76 -12.37 -16.00 3.26
CA ASN A 76 -13.36 -15.15 3.95
C ASN A 76 -12.86 -14.38 5.18
N GLU A 77 -11.59 -14.54 5.58
CA GLU A 77 -11.00 -13.79 6.68
C GLU A 77 -10.82 -12.32 6.31
N THR A 78 -10.93 -11.45 7.33
CA THR A 78 -10.66 -10.03 7.20
C THR A 78 -9.61 -9.61 8.20
N VAL A 79 -8.54 -9.03 7.71
CA VAL A 79 -7.44 -8.48 8.53
C VAL A 79 -7.37 -6.97 8.39
N LYS A 80 -6.87 -6.30 9.42
CA LYS A 80 -6.49 -4.89 9.37
C LYS A 80 -5.02 -4.79 9.66
N THR A 81 -4.31 -4.01 8.85
CA THR A 81 -2.88 -3.76 9.05
C THR A 81 -2.56 -2.29 8.86
N ASN A 82 -1.65 -1.79 9.70
CA ASN A 82 -1.03 -0.49 9.52
C ASN A 82 0.27 -0.70 8.73
N VAL A 83 0.45 0.14 7.72
CA VAL A 83 1.61 0.15 6.84
C VAL A 83 2.36 1.44 7.08
N ASP A 84 3.63 1.28 7.47
CA ASP A 84 4.51 2.38 7.80
C ASP A 84 4.85 3.21 6.56
N LYS A 85 5.36 4.42 6.77
CA LYS A 85 5.85 5.29 5.69
C LYS A 85 6.83 4.50 4.80
N ASN A 86 6.77 4.72 3.48
CA ASN A 86 7.67 4.11 2.50
C ASN A 86 7.80 2.58 2.64
N THR A 87 6.70 1.91 2.94
CA THR A 87 6.60 0.45 3.04
C THR A 87 5.49 -0.03 2.13
N ALA A 88 5.83 -0.94 1.22
CA ALA A 88 4.86 -1.55 0.34
C ALA A 88 4.09 -2.66 1.06
N LEU A 89 2.79 -2.76 0.77
CA LEU A 89 1.99 -3.92 1.11
C LEU A 89 1.98 -4.86 -0.08
N ARG A 90 2.58 -6.04 0.08
CA ARG A 90 2.58 -7.10 -0.93
C ARG A 90 1.58 -8.19 -0.54
N ILE A 91 0.65 -8.47 -1.44
CA ILE A 91 -0.37 -9.51 -1.31
C ILE A 91 0.03 -10.63 -2.27
N GLU A 92 0.55 -11.73 -1.76
CA GLU A 92 0.99 -12.86 -2.57
C GLU A 92 -0.10 -13.92 -2.70
N ASN A 93 -0.30 -14.39 -3.92
CA ASN A 93 -1.09 -15.58 -4.21
C ASN A 93 -0.15 -16.73 -4.60
N LYS A 94 0.03 -17.68 -3.69
CA LYS A 94 0.85 -18.89 -3.91
C LYS A 94 0.03 -20.09 -4.37
N SER A 95 -1.24 -19.88 -4.70
CA SER A 95 -2.11 -20.93 -5.23
C SER A 95 -2.06 -20.97 -6.75
N ASN A 96 -2.48 -22.12 -7.30
CA ASN A 96 -2.56 -22.33 -8.74
C ASN A 96 -3.83 -21.74 -9.38
N GLU A 97 -4.63 -20.98 -8.62
CA GLU A 97 -5.87 -20.34 -9.08
C GLU A 97 -5.82 -18.84 -8.83
N GLN A 98 -6.63 -18.07 -9.56
CA GLN A 98 -6.78 -16.64 -9.31
C GLN A 98 -7.48 -16.39 -7.97
N VAL A 99 -6.98 -15.43 -7.20
CA VAL A 99 -7.64 -14.97 -5.97
C VAL A 99 -8.20 -13.56 -6.11
N ALA A 100 -9.16 -13.22 -5.26
CA ALA A 100 -9.75 -11.90 -5.17
C ALA A 100 -9.66 -11.40 -3.73
N VAL A 101 -9.21 -10.16 -3.57
CA VAL A 101 -9.15 -9.48 -2.27
C VAL A 101 -9.87 -8.15 -2.35
N GLU A 102 -10.69 -7.86 -1.35
CA GLU A 102 -11.27 -6.52 -1.17
C GLU A 102 -10.35 -5.71 -0.25
N LEU A 103 -10.01 -4.50 -0.70
CA LEU A 103 -9.17 -3.56 0.01
C LEU A 103 -9.98 -2.31 0.36
N LEU A 104 -9.88 -1.89 1.62
CA LEU A 104 -10.28 -0.58 2.09
C LEU A 104 -9.05 0.10 2.68
N VAL A 105 -8.53 1.09 1.96
CA VAL A 105 -7.30 1.82 2.27
C VAL A 105 -7.66 3.18 2.84
N LYS A 106 -7.02 3.58 3.95
CA LYS A 106 -7.18 4.89 4.59
C LYS A 106 -5.83 5.51 4.93
N GLY A 107 -5.75 6.84 4.86
CA GLY A 107 -4.52 7.59 5.14
C GLY A 107 -3.96 8.17 3.85
N ASP A 108 -2.66 8.00 3.61
CA ASP A 108 -2.10 8.33 2.30
C ASP A 108 -2.67 7.40 1.21
N THR A 109 -3.09 8.00 0.11
CA THR A 109 -3.63 7.30 -1.07
C THR A 109 -2.85 7.61 -2.34
N GLY A 110 -1.76 8.38 -2.26
CA GLY A 110 -0.77 8.55 -3.34
C GLY A 110 0.10 7.30 -3.53
N LEU A 111 -0.55 6.12 -3.55
CA LEU A 111 0.08 4.81 -3.58
C LEU A 111 0.11 4.29 -5.02
N SER A 112 1.27 3.81 -5.45
CA SER A 112 1.41 3.06 -6.69
C SER A 112 0.76 1.68 -6.54
N MET A 113 0.28 1.14 -7.65
CA MET A 113 -0.30 -0.20 -7.72
C MET A 113 0.38 -0.96 -8.86
N GLY A 114 0.76 -2.19 -8.60
CA GLY A 114 1.43 -3.01 -9.60
C GLY A 114 1.39 -4.50 -9.26
N TYR A 115 1.82 -5.31 -10.22
CA TYR A 115 1.93 -6.76 -10.06
C TYR A 115 3.39 -7.18 -10.14
N LYS A 116 3.73 -8.27 -9.45
CA LYS A 116 5.06 -8.87 -9.45
C LYS A 116 4.97 -10.39 -9.31
N ASN A 117 5.51 -11.06 -10.32
CA ASN A 117 5.82 -12.50 -10.31
C ASN A 117 7.13 -12.73 -9.56
#